data_AF-I0IEK9-F1
#
_entry.id   AF-I0IEK9-F1
#
_cell.length_a   1.000
_cell.length_b   1.000
_cell.length_c   1.000
_cell.angle_alpha   90.00
_cell.angle_beta   90.00
_cell.angle_gamma   90.00
#
_symmetry.space_group_name_H-M   'P 1'
#
loop_
_entity.id
_entity.type
_entity.pdbx_description
1 polymer ?
#
loop_
_entity_poly.entity_id
_entity_poly.type
_entity_poly.pdbx_seq_one_letter_code
_entity_poly.pdbx_strand_id
1 'polypeptide(L)'
;MAGRRSPLQLLLTVSQAKPPAIGEVLGLLGWVVALAVVVAVAAFVLRLWLRRDADAPEGGAAPGFTLADLRAMRDGGQLTEEEYAVARDRLVGATRGDEDLPTAGGGVRPPAAEAARREPPEDGTILWDEPEEEEPRREGPG
;
A
#
# COMPACT_ATOMS: atom_id res chain seq x y z
N MET A 1 -5.91 60.52 -15.85
CA MET A 1 -6.60 61.17 -14.71
C MET A 1 -7.05 60.08 -13.75
N ALA A 2 -6.26 59.77 -12.73
CA ALA A 2 -6.53 58.69 -11.76
C ALA A 2 -7.07 59.30 -10.46
N GLY A 3 -8.31 58.95 -10.09
CA GLY A 3 -8.97 59.41 -8.87
C GLY A 3 -8.32 58.79 -7.64
N ARG A 4 -7.64 59.62 -6.83
CA ARG A 4 -7.18 59.25 -5.49
C ARG A 4 -8.43 59.02 -4.62
N ARG A 5 -8.72 57.76 -4.28
CA ARG A 5 -9.72 57.41 -3.28
C ARG A 5 -9.22 57.92 -1.92
N SER A 6 -9.94 58.87 -1.34
CA SER A 6 -9.56 59.52 -0.08
C SER A 6 -9.49 58.49 1.06
N PRO A 7 -8.41 58.48 1.87
CA PRO A 7 -8.27 57.55 3.00
C PRO A 7 -9.35 57.74 4.08
N LEU A 8 -10.03 58.90 4.09
CA LEU A 8 -11.17 59.17 4.95
C LEU A 8 -12.43 58.37 4.58
N GLN A 9 -12.53 57.85 3.34
CA GLN A 9 -13.65 56.95 2.98
C GLN A 9 -13.45 55.52 3.48
N LEU A 10 -12.21 55.10 3.75
CA LEU A 10 -11.95 53.77 4.32
C LEU A 10 -12.33 53.69 5.80
N LEU A 11 -12.23 54.81 6.53
CA LEU A 11 -12.60 54.88 7.94
C LEU A 11 -14.12 54.84 8.18
N LEU A 12 -14.95 55.27 7.22
CA LEU A 12 -16.40 55.29 7.40
C LEU A 12 -17.07 53.92 7.21
N THR A 13 -16.46 53.02 6.43
CA THR A 13 -17.05 51.71 6.09
C THR A 13 -17.00 50.71 7.25
N VAL A 14 -15.97 50.76 8.12
CA VAL A 14 -15.86 49.83 9.25
C VAL A 14 -16.93 50.07 10.33
N SER A 15 -17.49 51.27 10.43
CA SER A 15 -18.49 51.60 11.47
C SER A 15 -19.91 51.10 11.18
N GLN A 16 -20.18 50.51 10.02
CA GLN A 16 -21.51 50.00 9.62
C GLN A 16 -21.62 48.47 9.72
N ALA A 17 -20.74 47.81 10.46
CA ALA A 17 -20.95 46.41 10.81
C ALA A 17 -22.10 46.32 11.83
N LYS A 18 -23.30 45.95 11.35
CA LYS A 18 -24.44 45.64 12.22
C LYS A 18 -24.01 44.52 13.18
N PRO A 19 -24.06 44.71 14.50
CA PRO A 19 -23.70 43.67 15.43
C PRO A 19 -24.60 42.46 15.19
N PRO A 20 -24.04 41.23 15.16
CA PRO A 20 -24.85 40.03 14.96
C PRO A 20 -25.89 39.97 16.08
N ALA A 21 -27.12 39.64 15.71
CA ALA A 21 -28.16 39.45 16.71
C ALA A 21 -27.73 38.32 17.66
N ILE A 22 -28.03 38.45 18.96
CA ILE A 22 -27.67 37.44 19.97
C ILE A 22 -28.17 36.04 19.56
N GLY A 23 -29.32 35.96 18.88
CA GLY A 23 -29.86 34.70 18.35
C GLY A 23 -28.99 34.04 17.26
N GLU A 24 -28.28 34.84 16.45
CA GLU A 24 -27.38 34.34 15.41
C GLU A 24 -26.10 33.76 16.02
N VAL A 25 -25.58 34.43 17.07
CA VAL A 25 -24.45 33.93 17.86
C VAL A 25 -24.82 32.63 18.58
N LEU A 26 -26.01 32.56 19.18
CA LEU A 26 -26.51 31.34 19.83
C LEU A 26 -26.74 30.20 18.83
N GLY A 27 -27.26 30.50 17.64
CA GLY A 27 -27.43 29.51 16.57
C GLY A 27 -26.10 28.95 16.08
N LEU A 28 -25.12 29.83 15.84
CA LEU A 28 -23.77 29.43 15.46
C LEU A 28 -23.10 28.59 16.55
N LEU A 29 -23.24 29.01 17.81
CA LEU A 29 -22.69 28.28 18.95
C LEU A 29 -23.32 26.89 19.08
N GLY A 30 -24.64 26.77 18.90
CA GLY A 30 -25.35 25.49 18.88
C GLY A 30 -24.85 24.56 17.78
N TRP A 31 -24.62 25.09 16.57
CA TRP A 31 -24.08 24.32 15.44
C TRP A 31 -22.64 23.84 15.72
N VAL A 32 -21.79 24.69 16.29
CA VAL A 32 -20.42 24.33 16.67
C VAL A 32 -20.42 23.22 17.74
N VAL A 33 -21.30 23.31 18.74
CA VAL A 33 -21.44 22.28 19.77
C VAL A 33 -21.92 20.97 19.14
N ALA A 34 -22.92 21.00 18.26
CA ALA A 34 -23.40 19.81 17.57
C ALA A 34 -22.30 19.13 16.75
N LEU A 35 -21.52 19.92 15.99
CA LEU A 35 -20.38 19.40 15.22
C LEU A 35 -19.31 18.79 16.15
N ALA A 36 -19.00 19.45 17.26
CA ALA A 36 -18.04 18.94 18.23
C ALA A 36 -18.49 17.59 18.82
N VAL A 37 -19.79 17.43 19.11
CA VAL A 37 -20.35 16.15 19.57
C VAL A 37 -20.21 15.07 18.49
N VAL A 38 -20.55 15.36 17.24
CA VAL A 38 -20.42 14.40 16.13
C VAL A 38 -18.97 13.95 15.98
N VAL A 39 -18.02 14.87 15.98
CA VAL A 39 -16.59 14.56 15.88
C VAL A 39 -16.12 13.75 17.08
N ALA A 40 -16.56 14.08 18.29
CA ALA A 40 -16.21 13.33 19.50
C ALA A 40 -16.75 11.90 19.46
N VAL A 41 -18.00 11.69 19.01
CA VAL A 41 -18.56 10.35 18.84
C VAL A 41 -17.82 9.58 17.75
N ALA A 42 -17.54 10.20 16.61
CA ALA A 42 -16.78 9.57 15.53
C ALA A 42 -15.38 9.13 16.00
N ALA A 43 -14.67 10.00 16.72
CA ALA A 43 -13.36 9.69 17.30
C ALA A 43 -13.45 8.58 18.36
N PHE A 44 -14.52 8.56 19.16
CA PHE A 44 -14.74 7.53 20.17
C PHE A 44 -15.03 6.17 19.53
N VAL A 45 -15.89 6.11 18.52
CA VAL A 45 -16.18 4.89 17.76
C VAL A 45 -14.92 4.41 17.04
N LEU A 46 -14.18 5.31 16.41
CA LEU A 46 -12.91 4.99 15.76
C LEU A 46 -11.90 4.42 16.77
N ARG A 47 -11.76 5.04 17.95
CA ARG A 47 -10.92 4.52 19.03
C ARG A 47 -11.36 3.13 19.48
N LEU A 48 -12.66 2.88 19.62
CA LEU A 48 -13.17 1.56 20.00
C LEU A 48 -12.87 0.50 18.93
N TRP A 49 -12.96 0.88 17.66
CA TRP A 49 -12.56 0.02 16.53
C TRP A 49 -11.06 -0.28 16.54
N LEU A 50 -10.21 0.75 16.66
CA LEU A 50 -8.75 0.54 16.73
C LEU A 50 -8.32 -0.31 17.92
N ARG A 51 -9.01 -0.19 19.07
CA ARG A 51 -8.72 -1.04 20.24
C ARG A 51 -9.11 -2.50 20.03
N ARG A 52 -9.98 -2.81 19.08
CA ARG A 52 -10.32 -4.19 18.73
C ARG A 52 -9.18 -4.88 17.98
N ASP A 53 -8.32 -4.11 17.30
CA ASP A 53 -7.20 -4.61 16.48
C ASP A 53 -5.82 -4.44 17.15
N ALA A 54 -5.72 -3.74 18.28
CA ALA A 54 -4.44 -3.44 18.95
C ALA A 54 -3.74 -4.65 19.62
N ASP A 55 -4.35 -5.83 19.58
CA ASP A 55 -3.68 -7.11 19.90
C ASP A 55 -3.09 -7.80 18.64
N ALA A 56 -3.20 -7.20 17.45
CA ALA A 56 -2.55 -7.69 16.24
C ALA A 56 -1.12 -7.08 16.14
N PRO A 57 -0.06 -7.90 16.13
CA PRO A 57 1.31 -7.41 16.09
C PRO A 57 1.59 -6.65 14.78
N GLU A 58 2.34 -5.55 14.91
CA GLU A 58 2.82 -4.73 13.80
C GLU A 58 3.56 -5.57 12.75
N GLY A 59 2.87 -5.89 11.67
CA GLY A 59 3.41 -6.74 10.61
C GLY A 59 2.44 -6.84 9.46
N GLY A 60 2.38 -5.77 8.66
CA GLY A 60 1.87 -5.72 7.29
C GLY A 60 0.98 -6.86 6.82
N ALA A 61 -0.27 -6.88 7.25
CA ALA A 61 -1.36 -7.48 6.50
C ALA A 61 -2.55 -6.54 6.65
N ALA A 62 -3.21 -6.20 5.54
CA ALA A 62 -4.45 -5.45 5.57
C ALA A 62 -5.42 -6.09 6.60
N PRO A 63 -6.35 -5.33 7.20
CA PRO A 63 -7.45 -5.89 8.00
C PRO A 63 -8.34 -6.71 7.07
N GLY A 64 -7.87 -7.92 6.76
CA GLY A 64 -8.47 -8.87 5.85
C GLY A 64 -9.30 -9.87 6.63
N PHE A 65 -10.37 -10.33 5.99
CA PHE A 65 -11.28 -11.34 6.48
C PHE A 65 -10.53 -12.56 7.05
N THR A 66 -10.76 -12.88 8.33
CA THR A 66 -10.02 -13.93 9.04
C THR A 66 -10.80 -15.26 9.10
N LEU A 67 -10.12 -16.36 9.42
CA LEU A 67 -10.78 -17.64 9.69
C LEU A 67 -11.75 -17.57 10.88
N ALA A 68 -11.52 -16.64 11.83
CA ALA A 68 -12.42 -16.42 12.95
C ALA A 68 -13.73 -15.78 12.49
N ASP A 69 -13.66 -14.83 11.55
CA ASP A 69 -14.84 -14.19 10.95
C ASP A 69 -15.67 -15.19 10.14
N LEU A 70 -15.01 -16.07 9.37
CA LEU A 70 -15.65 -17.20 8.66
C LEU A 70 -16.42 -18.12 9.60
N ARG A 71 -15.83 -18.46 10.75
CA ARG A 71 -16.48 -19.31 11.75
C ARG A 71 -17.67 -18.60 12.37
N ALA A 72 -17.54 -17.32 12.71
CA ALA A 72 -18.62 -16.53 13.28
C ALA A 72 -19.81 -16.39 12.30
N MET A 73 -19.54 -16.22 11.01
CA MET A 73 -20.60 -16.15 9.99
C MET A 73 -21.32 -17.48 9.78
N ARG A 74 -20.59 -18.61 9.80
CA ARG A 74 -21.20 -19.95 9.76
C ARG A 74 -22.06 -20.21 10.99
N ASP A 75 -21.53 -19.91 12.18
CA ASP A 75 -22.25 -20.14 13.45
C ASP A 75 -23.48 -19.20 13.57
N GLY A 76 -23.43 -18.03 12.92
CA GLY A 76 -24.56 -17.12 12.75
C GLY A 76 -25.56 -17.51 11.65
N GLY A 77 -25.35 -18.63 10.96
CA GLY A 77 -26.22 -19.13 9.88
C GLY A 77 -26.18 -18.31 8.59
N GLN A 78 -25.15 -17.48 8.39
CA GLN A 78 -24.99 -16.63 7.19
C GLN A 78 -24.28 -17.35 6.03
N LEU A 79 -23.71 -18.52 6.29
CA LEU A 79 -23.00 -19.38 5.33
C LEU A 79 -23.50 -20.81 5.51
N THR A 80 -23.73 -21.53 4.42
CA THR A 80 -23.95 -22.98 4.50
C THR A 80 -22.63 -23.71 4.74
N GLU A 81 -22.68 -24.98 5.18
CA GLU A 81 -21.47 -25.76 5.46
C GLU A 81 -20.61 -25.95 4.21
N GLU A 82 -21.25 -26.09 3.05
CA GLU A 82 -20.59 -26.22 1.75
C GLU A 82 -19.85 -24.93 1.38
N GLU A 83 -20.48 -23.77 1.59
CA GLU A 83 -19.87 -22.47 1.32
C GLU A 83 -18.73 -22.16 2.29
N TYR A 84 -18.89 -22.53 3.56
CA TYR A 84 -17.84 -22.41 4.57
C TYR A 84 -16.60 -23.24 4.18
N ALA A 85 -16.80 -24.48 3.72
CA ALA A 85 -15.69 -25.35 3.32
C ALA A 85 -14.88 -24.74 2.16
N VAL A 86 -15.55 -24.20 1.14
CA VAL A 86 -14.89 -23.56 -0.01
C VAL A 86 -14.15 -22.29 0.40
N ALA A 87 -14.77 -21.45 1.22
CA ALA A 87 -14.16 -20.17 1.64
C ALA A 87 -12.99 -20.39 2.61
N ARG A 88 -13.09 -21.39 3.51
CA ARG A 88 -11.99 -21.82 4.38
C ARG A 88 -10.80 -22.31 3.57
N ASP A 89 -11.02 -23.15 2.57
CA ASP A 89 -9.93 -23.72 1.76
C ASP A 89 -9.18 -22.63 0.99
N ARG A 90 -9.90 -21.64 0.43
CA ARG A 90 -9.29 -20.47 -0.22
C ARG A 90 -8.45 -19.63 0.75
N LEU A 91 -8.93 -19.42 1.98
CA LEU A 91 -8.21 -18.60 2.96
C LEU A 91 -6.96 -19.31 3.49
N VAL A 92 -7.04 -20.62 3.74
CA VAL A 92 -5.88 -21.44 4.13
C VAL A 92 -4.88 -21.58 2.98
N GLY A 93 -5.37 -21.74 1.75
CA GLY A 93 -4.54 -21.79 0.55
C GLY A 93 -3.75 -20.51 0.32
N ALA A 94 -4.37 -19.34 0.54
CA ALA A 94 -3.68 -18.05 0.45
C ALA A 94 -2.54 -17.94 1.48
N THR A 95 -2.76 -18.37 2.73
CA THR A 95 -1.72 -18.30 3.78
C THR A 95 -0.54 -19.23 3.57
N ARG A 96 -0.69 -20.31 2.78
CA ARG A 96 0.41 -21.23 2.44
C ARG A 96 1.18 -20.81 1.19
N GLY A 97 0.63 -19.89 0.39
CA GLY A 97 1.26 -19.41 -0.86
C GLY A 97 2.26 -18.27 -0.68
N ASP A 98 2.32 -17.66 0.51
CA ASP A 98 3.21 -16.52 0.78
C ASP A 98 4.63 -16.93 1.23
N GLU A 99 4.92 -18.22 1.44
CA GLU A 99 6.27 -18.68 1.79
C GLU A 99 7.24 -18.75 0.58
N ASP A 100 6.75 -18.64 -0.66
CA ASP A 100 7.56 -18.79 -1.89
C ASP A 100 7.58 -17.56 -2.82
N LEU A 101 7.07 -16.40 -2.38
CA LEU A 101 7.14 -15.18 -3.19
C LEU A 101 8.07 -14.14 -2.58
N PRO A 102 9.23 -13.83 -3.21
CA PRO A 102 9.98 -12.65 -2.83
C PRO A 102 9.11 -11.43 -3.08
N THR A 103 8.89 -10.66 -2.02
CA THR A 103 8.20 -9.36 -1.99
C THR A 103 8.57 -8.51 -3.20
N ALA A 104 7.66 -8.44 -4.17
CA ALA A 104 7.69 -7.45 -5.23
C ALA A 104 7.00 -6.18 -4.71
N GLY A 105 7.76 -5.40 -3.92
CA GLY A 105 7.51 -3.97 -3.82
C GLY A 105 7.58 -3.37 -5.22
N GLY A 106 6.57 -2.57 -5.56
CA GLY A 106 6.25 -2.14 -6.92
C GLY A 106 7.44 -1.60 -7.72
N GLY A 107 7.59 -2.18 -8.90
CA GLY A 107 8.43 -1.68 -9.98
C GLY A 107 8.20 -2.60 -11.17
N VAL A 108 7.44 -2.12 -12.15
CA VAL A 108 7.37 -2.74 -13.48
C VAL A 108 8.81 -2.83 -14.00
N ARG A 109 9.46 -3.99 -13.85
CA ARG A 109 10.79 -4.25 -14.41
C ARG A 109 10.58 -4.68 -15.86
N PRO A 110 11.01 -3.88 -16.86
CA PRO A 110 10.86 -4.27 -18.25
C PRO A 110 11.67 -5.54 -18.55
N PRO A 111 11.15 -6.47 -19.39
CA PRO A 111 11.78 -7.75 -19.69
C PRO A 111 13.10 -7.65 -20.50
N ALA A 112 13.67 -6.47 -20.67
CA ALA A 112 14.89 -6.24 -21.45
C ALA A 112 16.19 -6.20 -20.62
N ALA A 113 16.12 -6.08 -19.29
CA ALA A 113 17.32 -5.96 -18.44
C ALA A 113 17.86 -7.31 -17.91
N GLU A 114 17.11 -8.41 -18.07
CA GLU A 114 17.53 -9.77 -17.71
C GLU A 114 18.42 -10.41 -18.80
N ALA A 115 18.26 -10.00 -20.06
CA ALA A 115 19.02 -10.51 -21.20
C ALA A 115 20.48 -10.00 -21.23
N ALA A 116 20.80 -8.93 -20.49
CA ALA A 116 22.14 -8.33 -20.44
C ALA A 116 23.00 -8.80 -19.23
N ARG A 117 22.51 -9.76 -18.42
CA ARG A 117 23.28 -10.37 -17.31
C ARG A 117 23.51 -11.88 -17.49
N ARG A 118 23.37 -12.37 -18.72
CA ARG A 118 23.84 -13.70 -19.16
C ARG A 118 24.69 -13.54 -20.42
N GLU A 119 25.76 -12.76 -20.32
CA GLU A 119 26.89 -12.90 -21.24
C GLU A 119 27.91 -13.88 -20.62
N PRO A 120 28.04 -15.10 -21.15
CA PRO A 120 29.24 -15.91 -20.97
C PRO A 120 30.40 -15.25 -21.74
N PRO A 121 31.59 -15.08 -21.16
CA PRO A 121 32.78 -14.70 -21.94
C PRO A 121 33.29 -15.93 -22.70
N GLU A 122 32.63 -16.27 -23.80
CA GLU A 122 33.10 -17.28 -24.76
C GLU A 122 33.00 -16.75 -26.19
N ASP A 123 33.88 -15.80 -26.51
CA ASP A 123 34.41 -15.66 -27.87
C ASP A 123 35.77 -14.94 -27.81
N GLY A 124 36.72 -15.62 -27.17
CA GLY A 124 38.14 -15.31 -27.27
C GLY A 124 38.73 -16.08 -28.44
N THR A 125 38.43 -15.62 -29.66
CA THR A 125 39.18 -15.99 -30.84
C THR A 125 40.64 -15.56 -30.67
N ILE A 126 41.48 -16.47 -30.17
CA ILE A 126 42.92 -16.57 -30.44
C ILE A 126 43.10 -18.03 -30.87
N LEU A 127 42.94 -18.36 -32.15
CA LEU A 127 44.06 -18.41 -33.10
C LEU A 127 45.31 -18.97 -32.42
N TRP A 128 45.40 -20.30 -32.26
CA TRP A 128 46.56 -21.16 -32.58
C TRP A 128 46.05 -22.61 -32.56
N ASP A 129 45.55 -23.03 -33.70
CA ASP A 129 45.46 -24.43 -34.12
C ASP A 129 46.91 -24.93 -34.22
N GLU A 130 47.43 -25.56 -33.17
CA GLU A 130 48.74 -26.23 -33.21
C GLU A 130 48.55 -27.61 -33.83
N PRO A 131 49.09 -27.87 -35.04
CA PRO A 131 49.18 -29.23 -35.55
C PRO A 131 50.33 -29.94 -34.81
N GLU A 132 50.00 -30.67 -33.74
CA GLU A 132 50.88 -31.74 -33.26
C GLU A 132 50.76 -32.90 -34.25
N GLU A 133 51.55 -32.78 -35.31
CA GLU A 133 51.77 -33.81 -36.32
C GLU A 133 52.17 -35.13 -35.66
N GLU A 134 51.50 -36.19 -36.11
CA GLU A 134 51.97 -37.56 -36.05
C GLU A 134 53.44 -37.66 -36.47
N GLU A 135 54.30 -38.18 -35.59
CA GLU A 135 55.40 -39.02 -36.07
C GLU A 135 55.49 -40.34 -35.30
N PRO A 136 54.81 -41.40 -35.79
CA PRO A 136 55.12 -42.77 -35.44
C PRO A 136 56.29 -43.21 -36.33
N ARG A 137 57.52 -43.05 -35.86
CA ARG A 137 58.67 -43.72 -36.49
C ARG A 137 59.71 -44.19 -35.50
N ARG A 138 59.81 -45.52 -35.51
CA ARG A 138 61.04 -46.29 -35.71
C ARG A 138 62.04 -46.22 -34.57
N GLU A 139 62.21 -47.35 -33.89
CA GLU A 139 63.40 -48.21 -34.09
C GLU A 139 64.68 -47.46 -33.71
N GLY A 140 65.30 -47.83 -32.59
CA GLY A 140 66.32 -48.86 -32.74
C GLY A 140 67.19 -49.05 -31.49
N PRO A 141 68.18 -49.95 -31.58
CA PRO A 141 68.58 -50.84 -30.50
C PRO A 141 69.85 -50.41 -29.76
N GLY A 142 70.04 -50.96 -28.56
CA GLY A 142 71.30 -50.97 -27.81
C GLY A 142 71.27 -52.05 -26.75
#